data_AF-A0A1H3XJW1-F1
#
_entry.id   AF-A0A1H3XJW1-F1
#
_cell.length_a   1.000
_cell.length_b   1.000
_cell.length_c   1.000
_cell.angle_alpha   90.00
_cell.angle_beta   90.00
_cell.angle_gamma   90.00
#
_symmetry.space_group_name_H-M   'P 1'
#
loop_
_entity.id
_entity.type
_entity.pdbx_description
1 polymer ?
#
loop_
_entity_poly.entity_id
_entity_poly.type
_entity_poly.pdbx_seq_one_letter_code
_entity_poly.pdbx_strand_id
1 'polypeptide(L)'
;MNPLTQAVILSASTLRMIPHIILYMANRSRIAPDLEKYSADGSGIGAFIKVCTRQKVFRNLFYYRLGEYVSVFIKWMLPPDPTLHIWCPSIGPGAHFEHNYATYLNAERIGSNFYCLQLVTLGNDGKMQRPIIGDNVKIFTGATVFGGITIGNHVTIGAGAVVSKNVPDNCTVIGNPAYIVKKDGQNCKIEL
;
A
#
# COMPACT_ATOMS: atom_id res chain seq x y z
N MET A 1 24.61 5.54 -6.88
CA MET A 1 24.73 7.01 -6.74
C MET A 1 25.76 7.28 -5.66
N ASN A 2 26.74 8.14 -5.89
CA ASN A 2 27.79 8.38 -4.90
C ASN A 2 27.26 9.23 -3.71
N PRO A 3 27.91 9.19 -2.53
CA PRO A 3 27.43 9.88 -1.34
C PRO A 3 27.35 11.41 -1.48
N LEU A 4 28.23 12.01 -2.29
CA LEU A 4 28.27 13.46 -2.52
C LEU A 4 27.08 13.94 -3.34
N THR A 5 26.74 13.26 -4.44
CA THR A 5 25.54 13.52 -5.25
C THR A 5 24.27 13.33 -4.42
N GLN A 6 24.26 12.34 -3.53
CA GLN A 6 23.17 12.15 -2.58
C GLN A 6 23.02 13.35 -1.62
N ALA A 7 24.12 13.82 -1.03
CA ALA A 7 24.10 14.97 -0.14
C ALA A 7 23.62 16.25 -0.85
N VAL A 8 24.06 16.49 -2.09
CA VAL A 8 23.67 17.67 -2.90
C VAL A 8 22.18 17.63 -3.28
N ILE A 9 21.67 16.50 -3.76
CA ILE A 9 20.24 16.38 -4.11
C ILE A 9 19.36 16.52 -2.87
N LEU A 10 19.78 15.94 -1.74
CA LEU A 10 19.03 16.01 -0.50
C LEU A 10 19.02 17.44 0.07
N SER A 11 20.19 18.11 0.12
CA SER A 11 20.29 19.49 0.59
C SER A 11 19.50 20.47 -0.29
N ALA A 12 19.60 20.37 -1.61
CA ALA A 12 18.78 21.16 -2.54
C ALA A 12 17.27 20.84 -2.42
N SER A 13 16.91 19.59 -2.07
CA SER A 13 15.52 19.20 -1.85
C SER A 13 14.98 19.56 -0.48
N THR A 14 15.83 19.88 0.51
CA THR A 14 15.37 20.05 1.89
C THR A 14 14.50 21.30 2.03
N LEU A 15 14.85 22.39 1.33
CA LEU A 15 14.07 23.63 1.34
C LEU A 15 12.65 23.43 0.77
N ARG A 16 12.52 22.72 -0.35
CA ARG A 16 11.20 22.39 -0.94
C ARG A 16 10.42 21.35 -0.14
N MET A 17 11.06 20.62 0.78
CA MET A 17 10.41 19.61 1.62
C MET A 17 9.95 20.15 2.98
N ILE A 18 10.22 21.42 3.30
CA ILE A 18 9.81 22.00 4.59
C ILE A 18 8.31 21.77 4.86
N PRO A 19 7.37 22.03 3.92
CA PRO A 19 5.95 21.75 4.14
C PRO A 19 5.67 20.26 4.44
N HIS A 20 6.32 19.35 3.70
CA HIS A 20 6.19 17.90 3.91
C HIS A 20 6.72 17.46 5.27
N ILE A 21 7.85 18.02 5.71
CA ILE A 21 8.47 17.70 7.00
C ILE A 21 7.56 18.17 8.14
N ILE A 22 7.03 19.40 8.09
CA ILE A 22 6.11 19.93 9.09
C ILE A 22 4.85 19.04 9.17
N LEU A 23 4.26 18.70 8.02
CA LEU A 23 3.06 17.86 7.97
C LEU A 23 3.33 16.43 8.43
N TYR A 24 4.51 15.88 8.14
CA TYR A 24 4.95 14.60 8.66
C TYR A 24 5.06 14.63 10.19
N MET A 25 5.69 15.66 10.75
CA MET A 25 5.83 15.82 12.20
C MET A 25 4.46 15.94 12.88
N ALA A 26 3.55 16.74 12.31
CA ALA A 26 2.18 16.91 12.84
C ALA A 26 1.34 15.63 12.78
N ASN A 27 1.61 14.72 11.83
CA ASN A 27 0.84 13.49 11.61
C ASN A 27 1.67 12.22 11.87
N ARG A 28 2.73 12.33 12.68
CA ARG A 28 3.74 11.29 12.83
C ARG A 28 3.17 9.94 13.27
N SER A 29 2.20 9.94 14.19
CA SER A 29 1.56 8.70 14.68
C SER A 29 0.85 7.90 13.58
N ARG A 30 0.34 8.56 12.54
CA ARG A 30 -0.36 7.92 11.42
C ARG A 30 0.57 7.45 10.31
N ILE A 31 1.68 8.17 10.10
CA ILE A 31 2.56 7.98 8.93
C ILE A 31 3.81 7.18 9.28
N ALA A 32 4.32 7.29 10.51
CA ALA A 32 5.52 6.57 10.96
C ALA A 32 5.43 5.04 10.77
N PRO A 33 4.30 4.37 11.05
CA PRO A 33 4.17 2.94 10.81
C PRO A 33 4.33 2.54 9.34
N ASP A 34 3.89 3.39 8.41
CA ASP A 34 4.07 3.17 6.97
C ASP A 34 5.53 3.41 6.56
N LEU A 35 6.15 4.47 7.08
CA LEU A 35 7.54 4.85 6.78
C LEU A 35 8.53 3.76 7.21
N GLU A 36 8.29 3.11 8.35
CA GLU A 36 9.12 2.01 8.87
C GLU A 36 9.19 0.81 7.92
N LYS A 37 8.23 0.67 7.00
CA LYS A 37 8.27 -0.38 5.97
C LYS A 37 9.27 -0.09 4.85
N TYR A 38 9.64 1.18 4.65
CA TYR A 38 10.56 1.63 3.60
C TYR A 38 11.97 1.93 4.10
N SER A 39 12.18 2.09 5.41
CA SER A 39 13.44 2.53 5.97
C SER A 39 13.90 1.62 7.10
N ALA A 40 15.06 0.99 6.90
CA ALA A 40 15.79 0.30 7.96
C ALA A 40 16.28 1.25 9.06
N ASP A 41 16.34 2.55 8.77
CA ASP A 41 16.78 3.62 9.70
C ASP A 41 15.62 4.11 10.61
N GLY A 42 14.45 3.45 10.56
CA GLY A 42 13.26 3.77 11.37
C GLY A 42 12.40 4.90 10.80
N SER A 43 11.67 5.60 11.68
CA SER A 43 10.71 6.68 11.33
C SER A 43 11.19 8.08 11.70
N GLY A 44 12.51 8.33 11.64
CA GLY A 44 13.08 9.66 11.87
C GLY A 44 12.83 10.65 10.71
N ILE A 45 13.09 11.95 10.92
CA ILE A 45 12.98 12.97 9.87
C ILE A 45 13.94 12.66 8.71
N GLY A 46 15.17 12.21 9.00
CA GLY A 46 16.12 11.81 7.96
C GLY A 46 15.61 10.65 7.10
N ALA A 47 15.01 9.64 7.73
CA ALA A 47 14.35 8.53 7.03
C ALA A 47 13.19 9.03 6.15
N PHE A 48 12.34 9.91 6.69
CA PHE A 48 11.25 10.53 5.94
C PHE A 48 11.76 11.28 4.72
N ILE A 49 12.77 12.14 4.88
CA ILE A 49 13.35 12.92 3.77
C ILE A 49 13.90 11.98 2.69
N LYS A 50 14.67 10.96 3.10
CA LYS A 50 15.28 9.96 2.21
C LYS A 50 14.23 9.17 1.44
N VAL A 51 13.23 8.63 2.12
CA VAL A 51 12.16 7.82 1.51
C VAL A 51 11.26 8.69 0.65
N CYS A 52 10.75 9.81 1.16
CA CYS A 52 9.84 10.69 0.42
C CYS A 52 10.51 11.28 -0.83
N THR A 53 11.82 11.56 -0.80
CA THR A 53 12.55 12.02 -1.99
C THR A 53 12.69 10.93 -3.06
N ARG A 54 12.88 9.66 -2.66
CA ARG A 54 13.22 8.58 -3.61
C ARG A 54 12.03 7.74 -4.05
N GLN A 55 11.08 7.49 -3.17
CA GLN A 55 9.97 6.56 -3.39
C GLN A 55 8.68 7.33 -3.66
N LYS A 56 8.30 7.42 -4.94
CA LYS A 56 7.04 8.06 -5.35
C LYS A 56 5.83 7.34 -4.76
N VAL A 57 5.87 6.01 -4.70
CA VAL A 57 4.83 5.17 -4.12
C VAL A 57 4.55 5.52 -2.66
N PHE A 58 5.58 5.75 -1.85
CA PHE A 58 5.40 6.22 -0.48
C PHE A 58 4.71 7.60 -0.42
N ARG A 59 4.93 8.47 -1.42
CA ARG A 59 4.22 9.77 -1.48
C ARG A 59 2.72 9.58 -1.68
N ASN A 60 2.28 8.62 -2.50
CA ASN A 60 0.85 8.31 -2.65
C ASN A 60 0.23 7.99 -1.29
N LEU A 61 0.88 7.12 -0.52
CA LEU A 61 0.41 6.73 0.81
C LEU A 61 0.48 7.91 1.79
N PHE A 62 1.57 8.67 1.81
CA PHE A 62 1.71 9.89 2.62
C PHE A 62 0.58 10.89 2.33
N TYR A 63 0.28 11.17 1.05
CA TYR A 63 -0.80 12.07 0.68
C TYR A 63 -2.18 11.52 0.99
N TYR A 64 -2.37 10.20 0.89
CA TYR A 64 -3.57 9.54 1.36
C TYR A 64 -3.78 9.77 2.87
N ARG A 65 -2.73 9.62 3.69
CA ARG A 65 -2.80 9.86 5.14
C ARG A 65 -3.12 11.30 5.52
N LEU A 66 -2.63 12.27 4.75
CA LEU A 66 -2.92 13.70 4.95
C LEU A 66 -4.34 14.07 4.53
N GLY A 67 -4.96 13.29 3.64
CA GLY A 67 -6.23 13.62 3.00
C GLY A 67 -6.06 14.53 1.79
N GLU A 68 -7.05 14.49 0.90
CA GLU A 68 -7.00 15.15 -0.40
C GLU A 68 -6.84 16.67 -0.30
N TYR A 69 -7.62 17.31 0.58
CA TYR A 69 -7.64 18.77 0.76
C TYR A 69 -6.31 19.34 1.26
N VAL A 70 -5.60 18.65 2.15
CA VAL A 70 -4.27 19.10 2.63
C VAL A 70 -3.22 18.81 1.56
N SER A 71 -3.29 17.62 0.95
CA SER A 71 -2.27 17.15 0.02
C SER A 71 -2.17 17.98 -1.26
N VAL A 72 -3.27 18.58 -1.74
CA VAL A 72 -3.30 19.33 -3.01
C VAL A 72 -2.28 20.48 -3.05
N PHE A 73 -2.07 21.17 -1.92
CA PHE A 73 -1.17 22.32 -1.83
C PHE A 73 0.32 21.95 -1.89
N ILE A 74 0.67 20.69 -1.61
CA ILE A 74 2.07 20.24 -1.50
C ILE A 74 2.46 19.20 -2.56
N LYS A 75 1.48 18.56 -3.20
CA LYS A 75 1.69 17.50 -4.21
C LYS A 75 2.54 17.96 -5.39
N TRP A 76 2.38 19.21 -5.82
CA TRP A 76 3.13 19.77 -6.94
C TRP A 76 4.64 19.85 -6.67
N MET A 77 5.05 20.00 -5.41
CA MET A 77 6.47 20.07 -5.03
C MET A 77 7.15 18.69 -5.06
N LEU A 78 6.42 17.64 -4.65
CA LEU A 78 6.85 16.24 -4.69
C LEU A 78 5.74 15.36 -5.31
N PRO A 79 5.66 15.26 -6.64
CA PRO A 79 4.57 14.51 -7.28
C PRO A 79 4.52 13.05 -6.85
N PRO A 80 3.32 12.48 -6.60
CA PRO A 80 3.14 11.05 -6.37
C PRO A 80 3.35 10.24 -7.65
N ASP A 81 3.29 8.92 -7.55
CA ASP A 81 3.21 8.05 -8.72
C ASP A 81 1.81 8.17 -9.35
N PRO A 82 1.70 8.53 -10.64
CA PRO A 82 0.39 8.73 -11.27
C PRO A 82 -0.36 7.43 -11.58
N THR A 83 0.30 6.26 -11.47
CA THR A 83 -0.26 4.95 -11.83
C THR A 83 -0.77 4.14 -10.64
N LEU A 84 -0.62 4.67 -9.42
CA LEU A 84 -1.18 4.10 -8.20
C LEU A 84 -2.44 4.87 -7.79
N HIS A 85 -3.59 4.21 -7.92
CA HIS A 85 -4.89 4.74 -7.54
C HIS A 85 -5.34 4.12 -6.22
N ILE A 86 -5.55 4.96 -5.21
CA ILE A 86 -6.07 4.56 -3.90
C ILE A 86 -7.50 5.07 -3.81
N TRP A 87 -8.47 4.17 -3.91
CA TRP A 87 -9.90 4.48 -3.82
C TRP A 87 -10.55 3.71 -2.68
N CYS A 88 -9.95 3.87 -1.50
CA CYS A 88 -10.32 3.20 -0.27
C CYS A 88 -10.47 4.23 0.85
N PRO A 89 -11.63 4.34 1.52
CA PRO A 89 -11.85 5.36 2.54
C PRO A 89 -11.00 5.12 3.80
N SER A 90 -10.61 3.87 4.07
CA SER A 90 -9.85 3.52 5.27
C SER A 90 -8.83 2.42 5.01
N ILE A 91 -7.55 2.73 5.23
CA ILE A 91 -6.43 1.78 5.25
C ILE A 91 -5.83 1.79 6.66
N GLY A 92 -5.59 0.64 7.27
CA GLY A 92 -4.92 0.55 8.58
C GLY A 92 -3.46 1.00 8.53
N PRO A 93 -2.81 1.27 9.68
CA PRO A 93 -1.40 1.64 9.74
C PRO A 93 -0.47 0.53 9.25
N GLY A 94 0.73 0.90 8.81
CA GLY A 94 1.78 -0.04 8.41
C GLY A 94 1.58 -0.59 7.00
N ALA A 95 0.85 0.12 6.15
CA ALA A 95 0.70 -0.27 4.75
C ALA A 95 2.04 -0.15 4.03
N HIS A 96 2.37 -1.15 3.21
CA HIS A 96 3.59 -1.22 2.44
C HIS A 96 3.28 -1.50 0.97
N PHE A 97 3.53 -0.49 0.15
CA PHE A 97 3.38 -0.54 -1.29
C PHE A 97 4.77 -0.65 -1.92
N GLU A 98 5.10 -1.83 -2.43
CA GLU A 98 6.38 -2.12 -3.04
C GLU A 98 6.22 -2.25 -4.56
N HIS A 99 7.04 -1.51 -5.30
CA HIS A 99 7.05 -1.48 -6.77
C HIS A 99 5.74 -1.11 -7.46
N ASN A 100 4.72 -0.57 -6.75
CA ASN A 100 3.42 -0.33 -7.34
C ASN A 100 3.46 0.59 -8.56
N TYR A 101 3.19 -0.01 -9.72
CA TYR A 101 2.77 0.66 -10.93
C TYR A 101 1.47 0.03 -11.42
N ALA A 102 0.62 0.84 -12.05
CA ALA A 102 -0.70 0.45 -12.58
C ALA A 102 -1.52 -0.40 -11.59
N THR A 103 -1.63 0.08 -10.35
CA THR A 103 -2.32 -0.59 -9.23
C THR A 103 -3.58 0.18 -8.89
N TYR A 104 -4.70 -0.52 -8.71
CA TYR A 104 -6.00 0.08 -8.40
C TYR A 104 -6.56 -0.51 -7.11
N LEU A 105 -6.57 0.26 -6.02
CA LEU A 105 -7.03 -0.18 -4.70
C LEU A 105 -8.43 0.38 -4.41
N ASN A 106 -9.46 -0.19 -5.03
CA ASN A 106 -10.87 0.12 -4.74
C ASN A 106 -11.46 -0.92 -3.80
N ALA A 107 -11.41 -0.62 -2.50
CA ALA A 107 -11.86 -1.47 -1.41
C ALA A 107 -12.79 -0.68 -0.48
N GLU A 108 -13.63 -1.40 0.25
CA GLU A 108 -14.47 -0.79 1.30
C GLU A 108 -13.61 -0.39 2.51
N ARG A 109 -12.70 -1.28 2.91
CA ARG A 109 -11.66 -1.02 3.90
C ARG A 109 -10.48 -1.97 3.70
N ILE A 110 -9.32 -1.52 4.15
CA ILE A 110 -8.09 -2.33 4.21
C ILE A 110 -7.54 -2.27 5.63
N GLY A 111 -7.19 -3.44 6.18
CA GLY A 111 -6.61 -3.57 7.52
C GLY A 111 -5.19 -3.04 7.65
N SER A 112 -4.61 -3.29 8.81
CA SER A 112 -3.24 -2.92 9.19
C SER A 112 -2.21 -3.86 8.54
N ASN A 113 -0.98 -3.38 8.38
CA ASN A 113 0.12 -4.16 7.79
C ASN A 113 -0.18 -4.75 6.40
N PHE A 114 -0.99 -4.06 5.61
CA PHE A 114 -1.31 -4.47 4.25
C PHE A 114 -0.09 -4.33 3.34
N TYR A 115 0.29 -5.40 2.66
CA TYR A 115 1.38 -5.41 1.68
C TYR A 115 0.84 -5.63 0.28
N CYS A 116 1.22 -4.77 -0.66
CA CYS A 116 0.72 -4.82 -2.03
C CYS A 116 1.84 -4.58 -3.03
N LEU A 117 1.93 -5.47 -4.01
CA LEU A 117 2.81 -5.30 -5.17
C LEU A 117 2.07 -4.64 -6.35
N GLN A 118 2.80 -4.42 -7.44
CA GLN A 118 2.30 -3.83 -8.68
C GLN A 118 1.19 -4.63 -9.37
N LEU A 119 0.46 -3.98 -10.28
CA LEU A 119 -0.60 -4.58 -11.10
C LEU A 119 -1.73 -5.23 -10.29
N VAL A 120 -1.82 -4.95 -9.00
CA VAL A 120 -2.90 -5.44 -8.16
C VAL A 120 -4.16 -4.63 -8.43
N THR A 121 -5.27 -5.34 -8.57
CA THR A 121 -6.60 -4.74 -8.69
C THR A 121 -7.49 -5.22 -7.55
N LEU A 122 -7.93 -4.28 -6.71
CA LEU A 122 -9.09 -4.43 -5.86
C LEU A 122 -10.26 -3.77 -6.59
N GLY A 123 -11.24 -4.57 -7.02
CA GLY A 123 -12.33 -4.13 -7.90
C GLY A 123 -13.71 -4.36 -7.31
N ASN A 124 -14.72 -3.65 -7.81
CA ASN A 124 -16.11 -3.98 -7.49
C ASN A 124 -16.67 -5.04 -8.45
N ASP A 125 -17.82 -5.62 -8.11
CA ASP A 125 -18.54 -6.60 -8.93
C ASP A 125 -19.47 -5.98 -10.00
N GLY A 126 -19.31 -4.68 -10.31
CA GLY A 126 -20.26 -3.94 -11.14
C GLY A 126 -21.56 -3.55 -10.42
N LYS A 127 -21.79 -4.00 -9.18
CA LYS A 127 -22.91 -3.58 -8.31
C LYS A 127 -22.45 -2.66 -7.17
N MET A 128 -21.30 -2.00 -7.37
CA MET A 128 -20.65 -1.11 -6.41
C MET A 128 -20.19 -1.78 -5.11
N GLN A 129 -20.26 -3.12 -4.99
CA GLN A 129 -19.76 -3.83 -3.82
C GLN A 129 -18.24 -4.00 -3.92
N ARG A 130 -17.54 -3.50 -2.91
CA ARG A 130 -16.07 -3.49 -2.86
C ARG A 130 -15.57 -4.53 -1.86
N PRO A 131 -14.36 -5.07 -2.05
CA PRO A 131 -13.79 -6.04 -1.13
C PRO A 131 -13.46 -5.39 0.22
N ILE A 132 -13.57 -6.20 1.27
CA ILE A 132 -13.06 -5.91 2.61
C ILE A 132 -11.76 -6.69 2.78
N ILE A 133 -10.66 -6.01 3.10
CA ILE A 133 -9.36 -6.64 3.33
C ILE A 133 -9.01 -6.57 4.82
N GLY A 134 -8.73 -7.73 5.42
CA GLY A 134 -8.31 -7.87 6.81
C GLY A 134 -6.89 -7.39 7.11
N ASP A 135 -6.42 -7.68 8.32
CA ASP A 135 -5.09 -7.32 8.79
C ASP A 135 -4.03 -8.31 8.29
N ASN A 136 -2.79 -7.83 8.13
CA ASN A 136 -1.63 -8.63 7.72
C ASN A 136 -1.82 -9.36 6.38
N VAL A 137 -2.63 -8.79 5.49
CA VAL A 137 -2.87 -9.34 4.15
C VAL A 137 -1.75 -8.94 3.21
N LYS A 138 -1.28 -9.89 2.41
CA LYS A 138 -0.28 -9.68 1.36
C LYS A 138 -0.89 -10.02 0.00
N ILE A 139 -0.81 -9.09 -0.95
CA ILE A 139 -1.29 -9.29 -2.31
C ILE A 139 -0.14 -9.07 -3.28
N PHE A 140 0.22 -10.14 -3.99
CA PHE A 140 1.35 -10.17 -4.90
C PHE A 140 0.98 -9.76 -6.32
N THR A 141 2.00 -9.54 -7.13
CA THR A 141 1.92 -8.91 -8.46
C THR A 141 0.81 -9.46 -9.34
N GLY A 142 0.02 -8.57 -9.93
CA GLY A 142 -0.99 -8.94 -10.94
C GLY A 142 -2.21 -9.67 -10.39
N ALA A 143 -2.33 -9.83 -9.07
CA ALA A 143 -3.52 -10.44 -8.48
C ALA A 143 -4.73 -9.50 -8.59
N THR A 144 -5.90 -10.09 -8.86
CA THR A 144 -7.18 -9.40 -8.94
C THR A 144 -8.10 -9.96 -7.87
N VAL A 145 -8.63 -9.09 -7.01
CA VAL A 145 -9.60 -9.40 -5.96
C VAL A 145 -10.82 -8.52 -6.21
N PHE A 146 -11.99 -9.10 -6.42
CA PHE A 146 -13.15 -8.30 -6.81
C PHE A 146 -14.48 -8.79 -6.23
N GLY A 147 -15.38 -7.81 -6.07
CA GLY A 147 -16.72 -7.97 -5.51
C GLY A 147 -16.83 -7.73 -4.02
N GLY A 148 -18.06 -7.83 -3.50
CA GLY A 148 -18.40 -7.66 -2.08
C GLY A 148 -17.90 -8.79 -1.18
N ILE A 149 -16.66 -9.22 -1.37
CA ILE A 149 -16.04 -10.33 -0.64
C ILE A 149 -15.18 -9.83 0.50
N THR A 150 -14.98 -10.71 1.49
CA THR A 150 -14.08 -10.49 2.61
C THR A 150 -12.85 -11.37 2.46
N ILE A 151 -11.68 -10.73 2.53
CA ILE A 151 -10.39 -11.39 2.72
C ILE A 151 -10.06 -11.31 4.21
N GLY A 152 -9.92 -12.46 4.85
CA GLY A 152 -9.60 -12.59 6.26
C GLY A 152 -8.20 -12.06 6.64
N ASN A 153 -7.83 -12.24 7.89
CA ASN A 153 -6.54 -11.82 8.42
C ASN A 153 -5.43 -12.82 8.05
N HIS A 154 -4.19 -12.34 7.97
CA HIS A 154 -3.01 -13.16 7.66
C HIS A 154 -3.12 -13.93 6.33
N VAL A 155 -3.85 -13.37 5.37
CA VAL A 155 -4.05 -13.98 4.06
C VAL A 155 -2.93 -13.57 3.10
N THR A 156 -2.43 -14.53 2.33
CA THR A 156 -1.55 -14.28 1.19
C THR A 156 -2.26 -14.59 -0.11
N ILE A 157 -2.46 -13.58 -0.95
CA ILE A 157 -2.94 -13.74 -2.33
C ILE A 157 -1.73 -13.74 -3.26
N GLY A 158 -1.44 -14.89 -3.87
CA GLY A 158 -0.30 -15.09 -4.76
C GLY A 158 -0.42 -14.32 -6.08
N ALA A 159 0.71 -14.21 -6.77
CA ALA A 159 0.80 -13.48 -8.02
C ALA A 159 -0.17 -14.04 -9.09
N GLY A 160 -0.82 -13.14 -9.82
CA GLY A 160 -1.76 -13.49 -10.89
C GLY A 160 -3.05 -14.18 -10.44
N ALA A 161 -3.31 -14.30 -9.14
CA ALA A 161 -4.53 -14.93 -8.64
C ALA A 161 -5.78 -14.10 -8.98
N VAL A 162 -6.90 -14.76 -9.29
CA VAL A 162 -8.20 -14.13 -9.56
C VAL A 162 -9.21 -14.59 -8.51
N VAL A 163 -9.48 -13.75 -7.52
CA VAL A 163 -10.24 -14.06 -6.31
C VAL A 163 -11.60 -13.37 -6.34
N SER A 164 -12.67 -14.17 -6.34
CA SER A 164 -14.06 -13.70 -6.42
C SER A 164 -14.97 -14.27 -5.32
N LYS A 165 -14.41 -15.01 -4.35
CA LYS A 165 -15.12 -15.52 -3.16
C LYS A 165 -14.38 -15.16 -1.88
N ASN A 166 -15.11 -15.22 -0.76
CA ASN A 166 -14.55 -14.96 0.58
C ASN A 166 -13.37 -15.89 0.87
N VAL A 167 -12.33 -15.33 1.50
CA VAL A 167 -11.14 -16.07 1.92
C VAL A 167 -11.06 -16.02 3.44
N PRO A 168 -11.06 -17.18 4.14
CA PRO A 168 -10.87 -17.22 5.59
C PRO A 168 -9.49 -16.73 6.04
N ASP A 169 -9.34 -16.50 7.34
CA ASP A 169 -8.07 -16.18 7.97
C ASP A 169 -7.00 -17.27 7.72
N ASN A 170 -5.73 -16.88 7.80
CA ASN A 170 -4.55 -17.76 7.72
C ASN A 170 -4.47 -18.59 6.44
N CYS A 171 -4.96 -18.05 5.32
CA CYS A 171 -4.99 -18.73 4.03
C CYS A 171 -3.89 -18.23 3.07
N THR A 172 -3.39 -19.13 2.23
CA THR A 172 -2.66 -18.77 1.00
C THR A 172 -3.51 -19.16 -0.21
N VAL A 173 -3.74 -18.22 -1.11
CA VAL A 173 -4.58 -18.36 -2.30
C VAL A 173 -3.75 -18.14 -3.56
N ILE A 174 -3.92 -18.98 -4.57
CA ILE A 174 -3.29 -18.83 -5.88
C ILE A 174 -4.26 -19.21 -7.01
N GLY A 175 -3.90 -18.89 -8.26
CA GLY A 175 -4.54 -19.44 -9.45
C GLY A 175 -5.65 -18.58 -10.05
N ASN A 176 -6.02 -18.93 -11.28
CA ASN A 176 -7.14 -18.38 -12.03
C ASN A 176 -7.88 -19.55 -12.74
N PRO A 177 -9.04 -20.02 -12.22
CA PRO A 177 -9.73 -19.54 -11.02
C PRO A 177 -8.93 -19.80 -9.74
N ALA A 178 -9.13 -18.97 -8.71
CA ALA A 178 -8.38 -19.07 -7.47
C ALA A 178 -8.78 -20.29 -6.61
N TYR A 179 -7.83 -20.79 -5.83
CA TYR A 179 -8.04 -21.82 -4.81
C TYR A 179 -7.09 -21.62 -3.63
N ILE A 180 -7.51 -22.04 -2.44
CA ILE A 180 -6.70 -22.06 -1.23
C ILE A 180 -5.74 -23.25 -1.31
N VAL A 181 -4.44 -22.99 -1.21
CA VAL A 181 -3.38 -24.01 -1.16
C VAL A 181 -2.85 -24.27 0.24
N LYS A 182 -3.10 -23.34 1.16
CA LYS A 182 -2.68 -23.46 2.55
C LYS A 182 -3.73 -22.83 3.45
N LYS A 183 -4.06 -23.50 4.56
CA LYS A 183 -4.93 -23.00 5.60
C LYS A 183 -4.38 -23.42 6.95
N ASP A 184 -4.26 -22.47 7.88
CA ASP A 184 -3.78 -22.73 9.26
C ASP A 184 -2.46 -23.50 9.31
N GLY A 185 -1.52 -23.16 8.41
CA GLY A 185 -0.23 -23.84 8.34
C GLY A 185 -0.22 -25.14 7.52
N GLN A 186 -1.37 -25.68 7.14
CA GLN A 186 -1.50 -26.98 6.48
C GLN A 186 -1.80 -26.84 4.98
N ASN A 187 -1.19 -27.72 4.17
CA ASN A 187 -1.47 -27.77 2.74
C ASN A 187 -2.89 -28.28 2.49
N CYS A 188 -3.62 -27.65 1.58
CA CYS A 188 -4.96 -28.07 1.17
C CYS A 188 -5.20 -27.70 -0.31
N LYS A 189 -6.36 -28.07 -0.84
CA LYS A 189 -6.84 -27.59 -2.14
C LYS A 189 -8.34 -27.34 -2.02
N ILE A 190 -8.71 -26.10 -1.75
CA ILE A 190 -10.12 -25.69 -1.58
C ILE A 190 -10.43 -24.68 -2.68
N GLU A 191 -11.39 -24.98 -3.54
CA GLU A 191 -11.78 -24.08 -4.62
C GLU A 191 -12.48 -22.83 -4.08
N LEU A 192 -12.10 -21.68 -4.63
CA LEU A 192 -12.76 -20.39 -4.42
C LEU A 192 -13.62 -20.01 -5.62
#